data_AF-A0A933JSA4-F1
#
_entry.id   AF-A0A933JSA4-F1
#
_cell.length_a   1.000
_cell.length_b   1.000
_cell.length_c   1.000
_cell.angle_alpha   90.00
_cell.angle_beta   90.00
_cell.angle_gamma   90.00
#
_symmetry.space_group_name_H-M   'P 1'
#
loop_
_entity.id
_entity.type
_entity.pdbx_description
1 polymer ?
#
loop_
_entity_poly.entity_id
_entity_poly.type
_entity_poly.pdbx_seq_one_letter_code
_entity_poly.pdbx_strand_id
1 'polypeptide(L)'
;MSKKKSVPQSAEPVDEVTVEEIDELDELSPTSLVKDDRLLLDRSMRFLVSIQTRRFVARARREGYSAAEHTEGWRLWKAASGSDRPLDHWLYEEKEQSVIGEPPALGATLQALDDFENMWFPRTRMIIARVVPASEREAFLNGFFANLSQQPLGPSVVGSVRTFLSRVDGLASSSSEHAKAVRKVLASRGLTDARLARVRALLDEAEGQGAEVPTRPDSAAEVGAAQVAQQEALAALRAWFVDWATTLRTAFNVNDRIQLGLTRVRRKKALPQEE
;
A
#
# COMPACT_ATOMS: atom_id res chain seq x y z
N MET A 1 58.91 -18.90 42.60
CA MET A 1 58.81 -19.84 41.47
C MET A 1 57.55 -19.56 40.67
N SER A 2 57.63 -19.43 39.35
CA SER A 2 56.51 -19.03 38.49
C SER A 2 55.60 -20.21 38.12
N LYS A 3 54.29 -19.97 38.02
CA LYS A 3 53.40 -20.66 37.07
C LYS A 3 52.48 -19.65 36.38
N LYS A 4 52.42 -19.74 35.05
CA LYS A 4 51.57 -18.94 34.14
C LYS A 4 50.27 -19.70 33.81
N LYS A 5 49.37 -18.99 33.11
CA LYS A 5 48.11 -19.42 32.45
C LYS A 5 46.88 -19.51 33.36
N SER A 6 45.67 -19.13 32.93
CA SER A 6 45.25 -18.60 31.61
C SER A 6 44.02 -17.69 31.73
N VAL A 7 43.88 -16.74 30.80
CA VAL A 7 42.61 -16.08 30.46
C VAL A 7 41.94 -16.87 29.33
N PRO A 8 40.62 -17.11 29.43
CA PRO A 8 39.65 -16.59 28.45
C PRO A 8 38.38 -16.05 29.17
N GLN A 9 37.43 -15.35 28.56
CA GLN A 9 37.34 -14.52 27.34
C GLN A 9 35.94 -13.85 27.38
N SER A 10 35.80 -12.65 26.82
CA SER A 10 34.55 -11.88 26.57
C SER A 10 33.25 -12.32 27.27
N ALA A 11 32.77 -11.49 28.21
CA ALA A 11 31.34 -11.46 28.51
C ALA A 11 30.62 -10.67 27.40
N GLU A 12 29.78 -11.34 26.62
CA GLU A 12 28.84 -10.67 25.72
C GLU A 12 27.72 -10.01 26.57
N PRO A 13 27.28 -8.78 26.24
CA PRO A 13 26.15 -8.16 26.94
C PRO A 13 24.86 -8.88 26.52
N VAL A 14 24.18 -9.47 27.50
CA VAL A 14 22.86 -10.07 27.29
C VAL A 14 21.83 -8.95 27.15
N ASP A 15 21.27 -8.77 25.95
CA ASP A 15 20.19 -7.80 25.69
C ASP A 15 18.98 -8.11 26.59
N GLU A 16 18.71 -7.23 27.55
CA GLU A 16 17.58 -7.36 28.48
C GLU A 16 16.26 -7.01 27.77
N VAL A 17 15.51 -8.04 27.37
CA VAL A 17 14.23 -7.89 26.67
C VAL A 17 13.12 -7.56 27.68
N THR A 18 12.93 -6.28 27.94
CA THR A 18 11.78 -5.77 28.68
C THR A 18 10.53 -5.80 27.80
N VAL A 19 9.45 -6.42 28.31
CA VAL A 19 8.14 -6.48 27.67
C VAL A 19 7.18 -5.66 28.52
N GLU A 20 6.90 -4.43 28.10
CA GLU A 20 5.91 -3.57 28.75
C GLU A 20 4.55 -3.66 28.05
N GLU A 21 3.51 -3.62 28.88
CA GLU A 21 2.10 -3.52 28.52
C GLU A 21 1.76 -2.03 28.48
N ILE A 22 1.29 -1.54 27.33
CA ILE A 22 1.18 -0.09 27.07
C ILE A 22 -0.23 0.38 27.43
N ASP A 23 -0.30 1.23 28.45
CA ASP A 23 -1.44 2.10 28.76
C ASP A 23 -1.19 3.51 28.19
N GLU A 24 -2.18 4.38 28.34
CA GLU A 24 -2.31 5.77 27.89
C GLU A 24 -2.78 6.00 26.44
N LEU A 25 -3.93 6.67 26.41
CA LEU A 25 -4.67 7.18 25.25
C LEU A 25 -4.08 8.53 24.83
N ASP A 26 -4.00 8.78 23.51
CA ASP A 26 -3.81 10.12 22.96
C ASP A 26 -4.94 10.38 21.96
N GLU A 27 -5.76 11.39 22.24
CA GLU A 27 -6.95 11.72 21.43
C GLU A 27 -6.55 12.43 20.13
N LEU A 28 -7.21 12.12 19.00
CA LEU A 28 -7.84 13.12 18.11
C LEU A 28 -8.45 12.50 16.82
N SER A 29 -9.72 12.84 16.59
CA SER A 29 -10.50 12.77 15.33
C SER A 29 -10.89 11.39 14.74
N PRO A 30 -12.10 11.25 14.13
CA PRO A 30 -12.79 9.94 14.05
C PRO A 30 -12.70 9.20 12.71
N THR A 31 -12.11 9.79 11.67
CA THR A 31 -12.33 9.38 10.26
C THR A 31 -11.11 8.82 9.53
N SER A 32 -9.92 8.83 10.15
CA SER A 32 -8.75 8.09 9.66
C SER A 32 -8.47 6.92 10.60
N LEU A 33 -8.18 5.73 10.06
CA LEU A 33 -7.69 4.59 10.85
C LEU A 33 -6.49 5.05 11.69
N VAL A 34 -6.68 5.10 13.00
CA VAL A 34 -5.64 5.52 13.95
C VAL A 34 -4.46 4.57 13.77
N LYS A 35 -3.25 5.02 14.12
CA LYS A 35 -2.03 4.23 14.01
C LYS A 35 -2.21 2.80 14.57
N ASP A 36 -2.93 2.66 15.67
CA ASP A 36 -3.19 1.36 16.29
C ASP A 36 -4.21 0.49 15.55
N ASP A 37 -5.14 1.07 14.78
CA ASP A 37 -6.05 0.33 13.90
C ASP A 37 -5.32 -0.23 12.68
N ARG A 38 -4.42 0.56 12.07
CA ARG A 38 -3.55 0.09 10.99
C ARG A 38 -2.65 -1.06 11.49
N LEU A 39 -2.07 -0.91 12.68
CA LEU A 39 -1.25 -1.94 13.31
C LEU A 39 -2.06 -3.16 13.77
N LEU A 40 -3.35 -3.01 14.07
CA LEU A 40 -4.29 -4.11 14.33
C LEU A 40 -4.61 -4.88 13.05
N LEU A 41 -4.95 -4.17 11.95
CA LEU A 41 -5.23 -4.77 10.64
C LEU A 41 -4.04 -5.58 10.13
N ASP A 42 -2.82 -5.04 10.19
CA ASP A 42 -1.56 -5.73 9.85
C ASP A 42 -1.35 -7.02 10.65
N ARG A 43 -1.61 -6.97 11.97
CA ARG A 43 -1.38 -8.10 12.88
C ARG A 43 -2.45 -9.17 12.73
N SER A 44 -3.70 -8.76 12.56
CA SER A 44 -4.83 -9.66 12.30
C SER A 44 -4.67 -10.35 10.95
N MET A 45 -4.25 -9.63 9.90
CA MET A 45 -3.91 -10.19 8.59
C MET A 45 -2.77 -11.19 8.69
N ARG A 46 -1.66 -10.82 9.36
CA ARG A 46 -0.53 -11.74 9.58
C ARG A 46 -0.95 -13.00 10.34
N PHE A 47 -1.79 -12.85 11.36
CA PHE A 47 -2.32 -13.98 12.12
C PHE A 47 -3.20 -14.88 11.25
N LEU A 48 -4.19 -14.33 10.56
CA LEU A 48 -5.10 -15.07 9.67
C LEU A 48 -4.34 -15.84 8.58
N VAL A 49 -3.36 -15.23 7.93
CA VAL A 49 -2.53 -15.92 6.93
C VAL A 49 -1.63 -16.97 7.58
N SER A 50 -0.94 -16.63 8.67
CA SER A 50 0.08 -17.51 9.25
C SER A 50 -0.53 -18.71 9.97
N ILE A 51 -1.65 -18.55 10.67
CA ILE A 51 -2.29 -19.60 11.49
C ILE A 51 -2.68 -20.82 10.66
N GLN A 52 -2.97 -20.65 9.36
CA GLN A 52 -3.27 -21.75 8.43
C GLN A 52 -2.10 -22.74 8.21
N THR A 53 -0.86 -22.34 8.52
CA THR A 53 0.30 -23.23 8.43
C THR A 53 0.04 -24.50 9.23
N ARG A 54 0.26 -25.69 8.65
CA ARG A 54 -0.12 -26.99 9.27
C ARG A 54 0.30 -27.16 10.73
N ARG A 55 1.49 -26.67 11.12
CA ARG A 55 2.00 -26.72 12.51
C ARG A 55 1.28 -25.79 13.48
N PHE A 56 0.68 -24.71 13.00
CA PHE A 56 -0.01 -23.71 13.79
C PHE A 56 -1.51 -24.02 13.91
N VAL A 57 -2.19 -24.32 12.79
CA VAL A 57 -3.62 -24.65 12.79
C VAL A 57 -3.93 -25.87 13.67
N ALA A 58 -3.05 -26.87 13.69
CA ALA A 58 -3.21 -28.07 14.52
C ALA A 58 -3.06 -27.80 16.02
N ARG A 59 -2.36 -26.73 16.42
CA ARG A 59 -2.24 -26.31 17.82
C ARG A 59 -3.38 -25.36 18.20
N ALA A 60 -3.67 -24.35 17.37
CA ALA A 60 -4.76 -23.40 17.60
C ALA A 60 -6.13 -24.08 17.70
N ARG A 61 -6.39 -25.14 16.92
CA ARG A 61 -7.60 -25.97 17.04
C ARG A 61 -7.79 -26.63 18.42
N ARG A 62 -6.71 -26.85 19.19
CA ARG A 62 -6.81 -27.40 20.56
C ARG A 62 -7.32 -26.36 21.55
N GLU A 63 -7.00 -25.09 21.28
CA GLU A 63 -7.50 -23.93 22.03
C GLU A 63 -8.86 -23.42 21.49
N GLY A 64 -9.55 -24.21 20.66
CA GLY A 64 -10.87 -23.89 20.12
C GLY A 64 -10.90 -23.18 18.76
N TYR A 65 -9.75 -22.81 18.17
CA TYR A 65 -9.73 -22.05 16.89
C TYR A 65 -10.32 -22.87 15.73
N SER A 66 -11.54 -22.54 15.33
CA SER A 66 -12.33 -23.31 14.38
C SER A 66 -12.29 -22.72 12.95
N ALA A 67 -12.88 -23.44 11.98
CA ALA A 67 -13.06 -22.89 10.63
C ALA A 67 -14.10 -21.75 10.61
N ALA A 68 -15.08 -21.75 11.51
CA ALA A 68 -16.04 -20.66 11.67
C ALA A 68 -15.34 -19.41 12.22
N GLU A 69 -14.52 -19.56 13.27
CA GLU A 69 -13.68 -18.49 13.83
C GLU A 69 -12.73 -17.89 12.80
N HIS A 70 -12.13 -18.75 11.98
CA HIS A 70 -11.27 -18.30 10.89
C HIS A 70 -12.03 -17.49 9.83
N THR A 71 -13.24 -17.93 9.48
CA THR A 71 -14.12 -17.23 8.53
C THR A 71 -14.60 -15.90 9.10
N GLU A 72 -14.96 -15.87 10.38
CA GLU A 72 -15.40 -14.66 11.09
C GLU A 72 -14.26 -13.64 11.19
N GLY A 73 -13.04 -14.08 11.53
CA GLY A 73 -11.87 -13.20 11.51
C GLY A 73 -11.61 -12.56 10.15
N TRP A 74 -11.78 -13.30 9.05
CA TRP A 74 -11.71 -12.72 7.69
C TRP A 74 -12.89 -11.78 7.38
N ARG A 75 -14.11 -12.10 7.82
CA ARG A 75 -15.29 -11.24 7.64
C ARG A 75 -15.11 -9.91 8.36
N LEU A 76 -14.72 -9.96 9.64
CA LEU A 76 -14.41 -8.80 10.46
C LEU A 76 -13.25 -7.99 9.86
N TRP A 77 -12.20 -8.64 9.39
CA TRP A 77 -11.06 -7.96 8.76
C TRP A 77 -11.47 -7.21 7.47
N LYS A 78 -12.29 -7.80 6.60
CA LYS A 78 -12.80 -7.13 5.39
C LYS A 78 -13.72 -5.95 5.70
N ALA A 79 -14.60 -6.09 6.69
CA ALA A 79 -15.48 -5.00 7.10
C ALA A 79 -14.70 -3.85 7.77
N ALA A 80 -13.71 -4.19 8.61
CA ALA A 80 -12.86 -3.23 9.33
C ALA A 80 -11.84 -2.49 8.43
N SER A 81 -11.21 -3.21 7.49
CA SER A 81 -10.41 -2.60 6.42
C SER A 81 -11.24 -1.79 5.44
N GLY A 82 -12.57 -1.96 5.44
CA GLY A 82 -13.46 -1.29 4.53
C GLY A 82 -13.51 -1.90 3.11
N SER A 83 -12.92 -3.10 2.92
CA SER A 83 -12.89 -3.82 1.65
C SER A 83 -14.27 -4.14 1.07
N ASP A 84 -15.31 -4.18 1.90
CA ASP A 84 -16.70 -4.40 1.51
C ASP A 84 -17.47 -3.09 1.18
N ARG A 85 -16.83 -1.90 1.26
CA ARG A 85 -17.45 -0.58 0.97
C ARG A 85 -17.21 -0.15 -0.50
N PRO A 86 -18.22 0.38 -1.23
CA PRO A 86 -18.06 0.88 -2.61
C PRO A 86 -17.04 2.02 -2.74
N LEU A 87 -16.34 2.06 -3.88
CA LEU A 87 -15.31 3.07 -4.18
C LEU A 87 -15.81 4.52 -4.06
N ASP A 88 -17.06 4.78 -4.44
CA ASP A 88 -17.67 6.12 -4.35
C ASP A 88 -17.77 6.67 -2.91
N HIS A 89 -17.86 5.80 -1.89
CA HIS A 89 -17.87 6.25 -0.48
C HIS A 89 -16.47 6.70 -0.03
N TRP A 90 -15.43 6.00 -0.49
CA TRP A 90 -14.04 6.40 -0.26
C TRP A 90 -13.71 7.73 -0.95
N LEU A 91 -14.18 7.94 -2.18
CA LEU A 91 -13.98 9.19 -2.91
C LEU A 91 -14.69 10.41 -2.29
N TYR A 92 -15.69 10.20 -1.43
CA TYR A 92 -16.32 11.27 -0.64
C TYR A 92 -15.50 11.61 0.61
N GLU A 93 -14.92 10.60 1.27
CA GLU A 93 -14.11 10.75 2.50
C GLU A 93 -12.67 11.17 2.24
N GLU A 94 -12.07 10.68 1.16
CA GLU A 94 -10.69 10.94 0.78
C GLU A 94 -10.46 12.41 0.38
N LYS A 95 -11.54 13.11 -0.02
CA LYS A 95 -11.57 14.58 -0.17
C LYS A 95 -11.26 15.34 1.12
N GLU A 96 -11.39 14.72 2.30
CA GLU A 96 -11.00 15.33 3.57
C GLU A 96 -9.65 14.83 4.14
N GLN A 97 -9.22 13.57 3.91
CA GLN A 97 -8.17 12.96 4.77
C GLN A 97 -7.08 12.02 4.17
N SER A 98 -7.16 11.58 2.90
CA SER A 98 -6.06 11.10 2.00
C SER A 98 -4.74 10.50 2.61
N VAL A 99 -4.21 9.28 2.34
CA VAL A 99 -4.44 8.16 1.35
C VAL A 99 -3.72 6.86 1.90
N ILE A 100 -3.47 5.82 1.06
CA ILE A 100 -2.55 4.64 1.19
C ILE A 100 -3.12 3.41 1.96
N GLY A 101 -2.98 2.14 1.51
CA GLY A 101 -2.41 1.55 0.26
C GLY A 101 -1.72 0.15 0.45
N GLU A 102 -1.66 -0.70 -0.59
CA GLU A 102 -1.21 -2.13 -0.56
C GLU A 102 -0.22 -2.53 -1.72
N PRO A 103 0.59 -3.63 -1.63
CA PRO A 103 1.79 -3.83 -2.50
C PRO A 103 1.96 -5.01 -3.52
N PRO A 104 1.16 -6.09 -3.66
CA PRO A 104 1.67 -7.42 -4.11
C PRO A 104 1.99 -7.67 -5.62
N ALA A 105 1.18 -8.41 -6.39
CA ALA A 105 1.45 -8.87 -7.78
C ALA A 105 1.71 -7.72 -8.79
N LEU A 106 1.18 -6.57 -8.40
CA LEU A 106 1.51 -5.21 -8.80
C LEU A 106 3.00 -4.97 -9.18
N GLY A 107 3.98 -5.65 -8.55
CA GLY A 107 5.40 -5.43 -8.81
C GLY A 107 5.85 -5.56 -10.28
N ALA A 108 5.35 -6.56 -11.02
CA ALA A 108 5.72 -6.73 -12.44
C ALA A 108 5.04 -5.68 -13.34
N THR A 109 3.80 -5.33 -13.02
CA THR A 109 3.01 -4.31 -13.72
C THR A 109 3.58 -2.91 -13.49
N LEU A 110 3.98 -2.58 -12.26
CA LEU A 110 4.70 -1.35 -11.92
C LEU A 110 6.04 -1.27 -12.65
N GLN A 111 6.81 -2.36 -12.75
CA GLN A 111 8.05 -2.35 -13.52
C GLN A 111 7.79 -2.08 -15.01
N ALA A 112 6.74 -2.66 -15.59
CA ALA A 112 6.37 -2.40 -16.99
C ALA A 112 5.91 -0.94 -17.23
N LEU A 113 5.27 -0.31 -16.23
CA LEU A 113 4.90 1.10 -16.26
C LEU A 113 6.11 2.03 -16.04
N ASP A 114 7.06 1.63 -15.18
CA ASP A 114 8.32 2.34 -14.90
C ASP A 114 9.23 2.36 -16.15
N ASP A 115 9.41 1.19 -16.78
CA ASP A 115 10.10 1.05 -18.07
C ASP A 115 9.48 1.94 -19.16
N PHE A 116 8.14 2.07 -19.17
CA PHE A 116 7.42 2.94 -20.10
C PHE A 116 7.67 4.42 -19.80
N GLU A 117 7.53 4.84 -18.55
CA GLU A 117 7.78 6.22 -18.09
C GLU A 117 9.22 6.65 -18.40
N ASN A 118 10.20 5.84 -18.00
CA ASN A 118 11.62 6.06 -18.20
C ASN A 118 12.00 6.15 -19.69
N MET A 119 11.29 5.41 -20.56
CA MET A 119 11.48 5.54 -22.01
C MET A 119 10.80 6.79 -22.59
N TRP A 120 9.54 7.04 -22.26
CA TRP A 120 8.69 7.97 -23.02
C TRP A 120 8.68 9.39 -22.50
N PHE A 121 8.94 9.64 -21.21
CA PHE A 121 8.93 11.01 -20.68
C PHE A 121 10.12 11.82 -21.23
N PRO A 122 11.39 11.33 -21.18
CA PRO A 122 12.52 12.05 -21.77
C PRO A 122 12.37 12.22 -23.29
N ARG A 123 11.91 11.17 -23.99
CA ARG A 123 11.66 11.22 -25.43
C ARG A 123 10.62 12.28 -25.80
N THR A 124 9.54 12.39 -25.02
CA THR A 124 8.47 13.35 -25.28
C THR A 124 8.92 14.79 -25.01
N ARG A 125 9.71 15.04 -23.96
CA ARG A 125 10.40 16.34 -23.76
C ARG A 125 11.22 16.74 -24.98
N MET A 126 12.02 15.82 -25.53
CA MET A 126 12.85 16.08 -26.71
C MET A 126 12.04 16.23 -28.01
N ILE A 127 10.90 15.55 -28.14
CA ILE A 127 9.99 15.72 -29.29
C ILE A 127 9.32 17.09 -29.23
N ILE A 128 8.76 17.49 -28.08
CA ILE A 128 8.18 18.82 -27.88
C ILE A 128 9.23 19.90 -28.14
N ALA A 129 10.43 19.77 -27.59
CA ALA A 129 11.52 20.72 -27.82
C ALA A 129 11.93 20.85 -29.30
N ARG A 130 11.78 19.80 -30.11
CA ARG A 130 12.05 19.84 -31.56
C ARG A 130 10.87 20.36 -32.39
N VAL A 131 9.64 20.01 -32.03
CA VAL A 131 8.44 20.22 -32.86
C VAL A 131 7.76 21.55 -32.55
N VAL A 132 7.80 22.02 -31.30
CA VAL A 132 7.16 23.27 -30.89
C VAL A 132 8.14 24.44 -31.10
N PRO A 133 7.70 25.56 -31.72
CA PRO A 133 8.51 26.76 -31.90
C PRO A 133 9.08 27.29 -30.59
N ALA A 134 10.26 27.90 -30.65
CA ALA A 134 10.98 28.36 -29.44
C ALA A 134 10.17 29.33 -28.57
N SER A 135 9.29 30.14 -29.17
CA SER A 135 8.38 31.08 -28.50
C SER A 135 7.30 30.43 -27.64
N GLU A 136 6.83 29.22 -28.02
CA GLU A 136 5.75 28.50 -27.33
C GLU A 136 6.27 27.30 -26.53
N ARG A 137 7.49 26.84 -26.82
CA ARG A 137 8.07 25.60 -26.31
C ARG A 137 8.06 25.49 -24.80
N GLU A 138 8.43 26.55 -24.09
CA GLU A 138 8.47 26.53 -22.62
C GLU A 138 7.08 26.40 -22.03
N ALA A 139 6.12 27.21 -22.49
CA ALA A 139 4.72 27.09 -22.09
C ALA A 139 4.14 25.70 -22.41
N PHE A 140 4.48 25.13 -23.58
CA PHE A 140 4.05 23.79 -23.97
C PHE A 140 4.67 22.68 -23.10
N LEU A 141 5.98 22.76 -22.82
CA LEU A 141 6.67 21.82 -21.92
C LEU A 141 6.11 21.92 -20.50
N ASN A 142 5.91 23.14 -19.99
CA ASN A 142 5.37 23.37 -18.67
C ASN A 142 3.92 22.91 -18.56
N GLY A 143 3.08 23.13 -19.58
CA GLY A 143 1.72 22.59 -19.62
C GLY A 143 1.68 21.06 -19.74
N PHE A 144 2.48 20.47 -20.63
CA PHE A 144 2.52 19.02 -20.82
C PHE A 144 3.17 18.28 -19.64
N PHE A 145 4.10 18.89 -18.90
CA PHE A 145 4.78 18.28 -17.76
C PHE A 145 4.44 18.91 -16.38
N ALA A 146 3.41 19.76 -16.30
CA ALA A 146 2.90 20.29 -15.03
C ALA A 146 2.57 19.15 -14.08
N ASN A 147 3.14 19.13 -12.87
CA ASN A 147 2.96 18.05 -11.89
C ASN A 147 3.23 16.63 -12.45
N LEU A 148 4.12 16.51 -13.44
CA LEU A 148 4.47 15.25 -14.09
C LEU A 148 5.99 15.10 -14.24
N SER A 149 6.55 14.30 -13.34
CA SER A 149 7.93 13.86 -13.34
C SER A 149 7.98 12.33 -13.27
N GLN A 150 9.11 11.76 -13.69
CA GLN A 150 9.41 10.35 -13.46
C GLN A 150 9.30 10.03 -11.96
N GLN A 151 8.73 8.88 -11.62
CA GLN A 151 8.58 8.42 -10.24
C GLN A 151 9.61 7.33 -9.92
N PRO A 152 10.00 7.15 -8.64
CA PRO A 152 10.66 5.92 -8.22
C PRO A 152 9.75 4.71 -8.43
N LEU A 153 10.33 3.55 -8.77
CA LEU A 153 9.61 2.28 -8.89
C LEU A 153 8.71 2.04 -7.66
N GLY A 154 7.40 2.05 -7.89
CA GLY A 154 6.38 2.00 -6.85
C GLY A 154 5.02 2.47 -7.37
N PRO A 155 3.96 2.44 -6.55
CA PRO A 155 2.59 2.74 -6.98
C PRO A 155 2.40 4.10 -7.66
N SER A 156 3.22 5.10 -7.32
CA SER A 156 3.18 6.45 -7.93
C SER A 156 3.33 6.45 -9.46
N VAL A 157 4.04 5.45 -10.01
CA VAL A 157 4.25 5.27 -11.46
C VAL A 157 2.91 5.09 -12.21
N VAL A 158 1.89 4.48 -11.57
CA VAL A 158 0.55 4.34 -12.17
C VAL A 158 -0.05 5.73 -12.44
N GLY A 159 0.04 6.63 -11.46
CA GLY A 159 -0.49 7.99 -11.54
C GLY A 159 0.22 8.87 -12.57
N SER A 160 1.56 8.77 -12.66
CA SER A 160 2.33 9.52 -13.64
C SER A 160 2.08 9.01 -15.07
N VAL A 161 2.09 7.69 -15.29
CA VAL A 161 1.81 7.11 -16.62
C VAL A 161 0.39 7.40 -17.07
N ARG A 162 -0.62 7.27 -16.18
CA ARG A 162 -2.02 7.69 -16.45
C ARG A 162 -2.11 9.15 -16.87
N THR A 163 -1.45 10.04 -16.13
CA THR A 163 -1.41 11.48 -16.42
C THR A 163 -0.75 11.76 -17.78
N PHE A 164 0.32 11.05 -18.11
CA PHE A 164 0.98 11.14 -19.42
C PHE A 164 0.07 10.67 -20.56
N LEU A 165 -0.61 9.54 -20.43
CA LEU A 165 -1.54 9.04 -21.46
C LEU A 165 -2.67 10.04 -21.73
N SER A 166 -3.31 10.55 -20.66
CA SER A 166 -4.37 11.57 -20.76
C SER A 166 -3.89 12.82 -21.53
N ARG A 167 -2.64 13.25 -21.31
CA ARG A 167 -2.05 14.38 -22.05
C ARG A 167 -1.73 14.02 -23.49
N VAL A 168 -1.30 12.80 -23.79
CA VAL A 168 -1.10 12.32 -25.17
C VAL A 168 -2.43 12.26 -25.93
N ASP A 169 -3.53 11.88 -25.28
CA ASP A 169 -4.87 11.96 -25.86
C ASP A 169 -5.31 13.42 -26.05
N GLY A 170 -5.02 14.29 -25.08
CA GLY A 170 -5.20 15.75 -25.17
C GLY A 170 -4.44 16.40 -26.34
N LEU A 171 -3.29 15.84 -26.76
CA LEU A 171 -2.60 16.31 -27.97
C LEU A 171 -3.39 16.06 -29.26
N ALA A 172 -4.21 15.00 -29.30
CA ALA A 172 -5.01 14.63 -30.45
C ALA A 172 -6.32 15.43 -30.53
N SER A 173 -6.93 15.74 -29.38
CA SER A 173 -8.15 16.55 -29.28
C SER A 173 -7.92 18.06 -29.27
N SER A 174 -6.67 18.52 -29.08
CA SER A 174 -6.31 19.93 -29.10
C SER A 174 -6.55 20.60 -30.46
N SER A 175 -7.02 21.85 -30.43
CA SER A 175 -7.09 22.73 -31.60
C SER A 175 -5.70 23.20 -32.09
N SER A 176 -4.63 23.01 -31.31
CA SER A 176 -3.27 23.41 -31.68
C SER A 176 -2.65 22.49 -32.73
N GLU A 177 -2.25 23.03 -33.88
CA GLU A 177 -1.50 22.30 -34.91
C GLU A 177 -0.14 21.80 -34.38
N HIS A 178 0.50 22.52 -33.46
CA HIS A 178 1.72 22.06 -32.78
C HIS A 178 1.45 20.81 -31.94
N ALA A 179 0.32 20.73 -31.24
CA ALA A 179 -0.05 19.54 -30.46
C ALA A 179 -0.30 18.30 -31.36
N LYS A 180 -1.04 18.48 -32.46
CA LYS A 180 -1.25 17.43 -33.47
C LYS A 180 0.07 16.98 -34.11
N ALA A 181 0.99 17.90 -34.40
CA ALA A 181 2.32 17.58 -34.91
C ALA A 181 3.15 16.77 -33.89
N VAL A 182 3.11 17.12 -32.59
CA VAL A 182 3.75 16.33 -31.52
C VAL A 182 3.14 14.92 -31.45
N ARG A 183 1.80 14.77 -31.46
CA ARG A 183 1.13 13.45 -31.48
C ARG A 183 1.57 12.61 -32.68
N LYS A 184 1.67 13.21 -33.88
CA LYS A 184 2.11 12.55 -35.12
C LYS A 184 3.57 12.07 -35.04
N VAL A 185 4.47 12.88 -34.45
CA VAL A 185 5.89 12.48 -34.27
C VAL A 185 6.06 11.44 -33.15
N LEU A 186 5.21 11.46 -32.11
CA LEU A 186 5.15 10.40 -31.11
C LEU A 186 4.72 9.07 -31.75
N ALA A 187 3.65 9.09 -32.56
CA ALA A 187 3.15 7.91 -33.27
C ALA A 187 4.21 7.32 -34.23
N SER A 188 4.85 8.15 -35.07
CA SER A 188 5.87 7.68 -36.03
C SER A 188 7.15 7.16 -35.36
N ARG A 189 7.40 7.51 -34.11
CA ARG A 189 8.50 6.97 -33.28
C ARG A 189 8.10 5.74 -32.45
N GLY A 190 6.87 5.24 -32.62
CA GLY A 190 6.40 4.00 -32.01
C GLY A 190 5.48 4.16 -30.81
N LEU A 191 5.05 5.37 -30.43
CA LEU A 191 3.94 5.56 -29.48
C LEU A 191 2.60 5.52 -30.24
N THR A 192 2.34 4.35 -30.84
CA THR A 192 1.13 4.05 -31.63
C THR A 192 -0.07 3.81 -30.72
N ASP A 193 -1.28 3.88 -31.27
CA ASP A 193 -2.51 3.65 -30.49
C ASP A 193 -2.57 2.23 -29.91
N ALA A 194 -2.03 1.23 -30.60
CA ALA A 194 -1.85 -0.13 -30.07
C ALA A 194 -0.90 -0.19 -28.86
N ARG A 195 0.17 0.62 -28.84
CA ARG A 195 1.05 0.73 -27.65
C ARG A 195 0.35 1.48 -26.53
N LEU A 196 -0.38 2.56 -26.82
CA LEU A 196 -1.16 3.29 -25.80
C LEU A 196 -2.22 2.37 -25.18
N ALA A 197 -2.96 1.59 -25.98
CA ALA A 197 -3.92 0.60 -25.49
C ALA A 197 -3.27 -0.48 -24.61
N ARG A 198 -2.09 -0.99 -25.00
CA ARG A 198 -1.35 -1.96 -24.16
C ARG A 198 -0.92 -1.35 -22.81
N VAL A 199 -0.57 -0.07 -22.77
CA VAL A 199 -0.20 0.61 -21.51
C VAL A 199 -1.44 0.93 -20.66
N ARG A 200 -2.60 1.22 -21.28
CA ARG A 200 -3.88 1.29 -20.56
C ARG A 200 -4.21 -0.03 -19.89
N ALA A 201 -4.11 -1.15 -20.60
CA ALA A 201 -4.33 -2.48 -20.01
C ALA A 201 -3.38 -2.78 -18.82
N LEU A 202 -2.15 -2.25 -18.81
CA LEU A 202 -1.24 -2.35 -17.65
C LEU A 202 -1.66 -1.44 -16.49
N LEU A 203 -2.27 -0.27 -16.75
CA LEU A 203 -2.88 0.55 -15.70
C LEU A 203 -4.12 -0.15 -15.12
N ASP A 204 -4.98 -0.68 -15.98
CA ASP A 204 -6.19 -1.41 -15.60
C ASP A 204 -5.84 -2.66 -14.77
N GLU A 205 -4.75 -3.37 -15.12
CA GLU A 205 -4.17 -4.49 -14.36
C GLU A 205 -3.57 -4.03 -13.01
N ALA A 206 -2.83 -2.92 -12.98
CA ALA A 206 -2.28 -2.33 -11.75
C ALA A 206 -3.38 -1.83 -10.78
N GLU A 207 -4.55 -1.50 -11.32
CA GLU A 207 -5.74 -1.03 -10.59
C GLU A 207 -6.76 -2.16 -10.32
N GLY A 208 -6.43 -3.40 -10.68
CA GLY A 208 -7.26 -4.58 -10.42
C GLY A 208 -8.55 -4.68 -11.25
N GLN A 209 -8.72 -3.88 -12.30
CA GLN A 209 -9.94 -3.78 -13.12
C GLN A 209 -10.13 -4.95 -14.12
N GLY A 210 -9.55 -6.12 -13.80
CA GLY A 210 -9.59 -7.33 -14.62
C GLY A 210 -10.90 -8.14 -14.58
N ALA A 211 -12.06 -7.55 -14.24
CA ALA A 211 -13.41 -8.04 -14.54
C ALA A 211 -14.52 -7.07 -14.05
N GLU A 212 -15.54 -6.88 -14.91
CA GLU A 212 -16.93 -6.42 -14.73
C GLU A 212 -17.39 -5.59 -13.49
N VAL A 213 -18.11 -4.48 -13.75
CA VAL A 213 -18.49 -3.43 -12.79
C VAL A 213 -19.95 -3.52 -12.30
N PRO A 214 -20.22 -3.40 -10.98
CA PRO A 214 -21.55 -3.09 -10.43
C PRO A 214 -21.71 -1.64 -9.92
N THR A 215 -22.97 -1.25 -9.68
CA THR A 215 -23.55 0.11 -9.56
C THR A 215 -23.13 1.02 -8.38
N ARG A 216 -23.34 2.33 -8.63
CA ARG A 216 -23.16 3.51 -7.74
C ARG A 216 -24.20 3.61 -6.59
N PRO A 217 -23.85 4.21 -5.43
CA PRO A 217 -24.76 4.67 -4.37
C PRO A 217 -25.18 6.16 -4.51
N ASP A 218 -26.30 6.57 -3.90
CA ASP A 218 -27.04 7.80 -4.27
C ASP A 218 -27.09 8.91 -3.18
N SER A 219 -26.58 8.73 -1.95
CA SER A 219 -26.56 9.84 -0.97
C SER A 219 -25.47 9.83 0.13
N ALA A 220 -25.17 11.01 0.67
CA ALA A 220 -24.22 11.20 1.78
C ALA A 220 -24.62 10.49 3.10
N ALA A 221 -25.90 10.14 3.26
CA ALA A 221 -26.36 9.34 4.41
C ALA A 221 -25.86 7.89 4.35
N GLU A 222 -25.70 7.34 3.15
CA GLU A 222 -25.18 5.98 2.92
C GLU A 222 -23.66 5.91 3.21
N VAL A 223 -22.94 7.00 2.94
CA VAL A 223 -21.53 7.17 3.31
C VAL A 223 -21.37 7.17 4.83
N GLY A 224 -22.16 7.97 5.55
CA GLY A 224 -22.13 8.03 7.02
C GLY A 224 -22.48 6.70 7.69
N ALA A 225 -23.48 5.97 7.17
CA ALA A 225 -23.81 4.63 7.65
C ALA A 225 -22.65 3.62 7.45
N ALA A 226 -21.94 3.73 6.32
CA ALA A 226 -20.78 2.88 6.04
C ALA A 226 -19.56 3.18 6.94
N GLN A 227 -19.38 4.42 7.41
CA GLN A 227 -18.36 4.76 8.41
C GLN A 227 -18.65 4.10 9.76
N VAL A 228 -19.89 4.22 10.25
CA VAL A 228 -20.31 3.62 11.53
C VAL A 228 -20.13 2.11 11.49
N ALA A 229 -20.59 1.46 10.42
CA ALA A 229 -20.41 0.02 10.22
C ALA A 229 -18.92 -0.40 10.19
N GLN A 230 -18.03 0.44 9.64
CA GLN A 230 -16.59 0.18 9.65
C GLN A 230 -15.97 0.34 11.05
N GLN A 231 -16.36 1.36 11.80
CA GLN A 231 -15.91 1.57 13.18
C GLN A 231 -16.36 0.43 14.11
N GLU A 232 -17.61 -0.02 13.96
CA GLU A 232 -18.13 -1.20 14.65
C GLU A 232 -17.35 -2.48 14.25
N ALA A 233 -17.03 -2.65 12.97
CA ALA A 233 -16.23 -3.77 12.50
C ALA A 233 -14.78 -3.74 13.02
N LEU A 234 -14.16 -2.55 13.17
CA LEU A 234 -12.84 -2.38 13.78
C LEU A 234 -12.85 -2.76 15.27
N ALA A 235 -13.88 -2.32 16.01
CA ALA A 235 -14.06 -2.70 17.41
C ALA A 235 -14.27 -4.22 17.57
N ALA A 236 -15.09 -4.82 16.71
CA ALA A 236 -15.32 -6.26 16.70
C ALA A 236 -14.06 -7.06 16.30
N LEU A 237 -13.31 -6.62 15.28
CA LEU A 237 -12.02 -7.21 14.91
C LEU A 237 -11.00 -7.10 16.06
N ARG A 238 -10.97 -5.97 16.77
CA ARG A 238 -10.09 -5.74 17.92
C ARG A 238 -10.42 -6.72 19.04
N ALA A 239 -11.69 -6.87 19.40
CA ALA A 239 -12.14 -7.84 20.40
C ALA A 239 -11.78 -9.28 20.01
N TRP A 240 -12.13 -9.70 18.78
CA TRP A 240 -11.81 -11.02 18.23
C TRP A 240 -10.30 -11.31 18.23
N PHE A 241 -9.48 -10.35 17.78
CA PHE A 241 -8.03 -10.52 17.74
C PHE A 241 -7.40 -10.53 19.14
N VAL A 242 -7.91 -9.73 20.09
CA VAL A 242 -7.42 -9.71 21.47
C VAL A 242 -7.75 -11.02 22.19
N ASP A 243 -8.95 -11.56 22.02
CA ASP A 243 -9.32 -12.89 22.54
C ASP A 243 -8.36 -13.96 22.00
N TRP A 244 -8.29 -14.13 20.67
CA TRP A 244 -7.41 -15.14 20.07
C TRP A 244 -5.92 -14.90 20.36
N ALA A 245 -5.47 -13.65 20.46
CA ALA A 245 -4.08 -13.36 20.86
C ALA A 245 -3.81 -13.68 22.33
N THR A 246 -4.80 -13.56 23.22
CA THR A 246 -4.69 -13.91 24.65
C THR A 246 -4.73 -15.42 24.82
N THR A 247 -5.76 -16.07 24.28
CA THR A 247 -5.98 -17.52 24.28
C THR A 247 -4.79 -18.27 23.68
N LEU A 248 -4.22 -17.80 22.57
CA LEU A 248 -3.09 -18.47 21.91
C LEU A 248 -1.70 -18.03 22.45
N ARG A 249 -1.60 -16.99 23.28
CA ARG A 249 -0.31 -16.52 23.85
C ARG A 249 0.34 -17.54 24.78
N THR A 250 -0.44 -18.38 25.43
CA THR A 250 0.02 -19.48 26.29
C THR A 250 0.38 -20.73 25.48
N ALA A 251 -0.34 -20.98 24.37
CA ALA A 251 -0.13 -22.13 23.49
C ALA A 251 1.09 -22.03 22.56
N PHE A 252 1.60 -20.82 22.28
CA PHE A 252 2.75 -20.62 21.38
C PHE A 252 3.97 -20.02 22.09
N ASN A 253 5.17 -20.49 21.74
CA ASN A 253 6.44 -19.94 22.22
C ASN A 253 6.71 -18.54 21.63
N VAL A 254 7.74 -17.84 22.14
CA VAL A 254 8.11 -16.47 21.69
C VAL A 254 8.24 -16.36 20.17
N ASN A 255 8.97 -17.28 19.52
CA ASN A 255 9.23 -17.22 18.08
C ASN A 255 7.97 -17.46 17.25
N ASP A 256 7.17 -18.46 17.63
CA ASP A 256 5.88 -18.74 16.99
C ASP A 256 4.91 -17.54 17.16
N ARG A 257 4.89 -16.90 18.33
CA ARG A 257 4.05 -15.70 18.60
C ARG A 257 4.46 -14.48 17.76
N ILE A 258 5.76 -14.28 17.54
CA ILE A 258 6.26 -13.22 16.64
C ILE A 258 5.85 -13.51 15.19
N GLN A 259 5.99 -14.76 14.74
CA GLN A 259 5.60 -15.17 13.39
C GLN A 259 4.09 -15.04 13.16
N LEU A 260 3.27 -15.41 14.15
CA LEU A 260 1.81 -15.24 14.14
C LEU A 260 1.34 -13.80 14.35
N GLY A 261 2.22 -12.83 14.63
CA GLY A 261 1.85 -11.43 14.89
C GLY A 261 1.24 -11.15 16.28
N LEU A 262 1.24 -12.13 17.18
CA LEU A 262 0.68 -12.04 18.54
C LEU A 262 1.55 -11.21 19.51
N THR A 263 2.85 -11.08 19.19
CA THR A 263 3.83 -10.27 19.93
C THR A 263 4.79 -9.55 18.96
N ARG A 264 5.45 -8.49 19.43
CA ARG A 264 6.50 -7.76 18.68
C ARG A 264 7.84 -7.85 19.41
N VAL A 265 8.93 -7.77 18.65
CA VAL A 265 10.29 -7.53 19.17
C VAL A 265 10.64 -6.08 18.87
N ARG A 266 11.05 -5.31 19.88
CA ARG A 266 11.53 -3.93 19.70
C ARG A 266 13.05 -3.94 19.89
N ARG A 267 13.81 -3.73 18.80
CA ARG A 267 15.26 -3.47 18.92
C ARG A 267 15.46 -2.06 19.47
N LYS A 268 16.13 -1.92 20.62
CA LYS A 268 16.69 -0.62 21.03
C LYS A 268 17.78 -0.23 20.02
N LYS A 269 17.72 1.01 19.54
CA LYS A 269 18.85 1.61 18.82
C LYS A 269 19.86 2.02 19.88
N ALA A 270 21.03 1.40 19.91
CA ALA A 270 22.10 1.82 20.81
C ALA A 270 22.45 3.29 20.51
N LEU A 271 22.40 4.14 21.54
CA LEU A 271 22.91 5.50 21.46
C LEU A 271 24.45 5.41 21.40
N PRO A 272 25.13 6.14 20.50
CA PRO A 272 26.58 6.26 20.57
C PRO A 272 26.94 6.95 21.89
N GLN A 273 27.90 6.39 22.62
CA GLN A 273 28.47 7.09 23.78
C GLN A 273 29.41 8.17 23.25
N GLU A 274 29.26 9.38 23.75
CA GLU A 274 30.21 10.48 23.53
C GLU A 274 31.45 10.23 24.41
N GLU A 275 32.64 10.39 23.84
CA GLU A 275 33.95 10.39 24.53
C GLU A 275 34.32 11.79 25.04
#